data_AF-A0A1G5HIC5-F1
#
_entry.id   AF-A0A1G5HIC5-F1
#
_cell.length_a   1.000
_cell.length_b   1.000
_cell.length_c   1.000
_cell.angle_alpha   90.00
_cell.angle_beta   90.00
_cell.angle_gamma   90.00
#
_symmetry.space_group_name_H-M   'P 1'
#
loop_
_entity.id
_entity.type
_entity.pdbx_description
1 polymer ?
#
loop_
_entity_poly.entity_id
_entity_poly.type
_entity_poly.pdbx_seq_one_letter_code
_entity_poly.pdbx_strand_id
1 'polypeptide(L)'
;MRIGVFTNFCLIVTVLGLSLLIFLSSQVLDTLDEITAAERQQYRSLQLANELFQSSEDLTKMARSYVTTGDPVYERFFFEILDIRNGKLPRPWDYPITYWDVNNMPSPTRDSAVSLMELMQREGFSEHELDLLRQSQRNSDNLVNLEKQAFAAIKGLY
;
A
#
# COMPACT_ATOMS: atom_id res chain seq x y z
N MET A 1 69.41 -10.80 7.50
CA MET A 1 68.48 -9.89 8.21
C MET A 1 67.59 -9.03 7.28
N ARG A 2 68.01 -8.64 6.05
CA ARG A 2 67.20 -7.78 5.15
C ARG A 2 65.97 -8.44 4.51
N ILE A 3 66.01 -9.76 4.24
CA ILE A 3 64.87 -10.48 3.63
C ILE A 3 63.63 -10.48 4.54
N GLY A 4 63.78 -10.79 5.84
CA GLY A 4 62.64 -10.87 6.77
C GLY A 4 61.94 -9.52 7.01
N VAL A 5 62.69 -8.42 7.01
CA VAL A 5 62.12 -7.07 7.13
C VAL A 5 61.28 -6.72 5.89
N PHE A 6 61.76 -7.08 4.70
CA PHE A 6 61.02 -6.87 3.45
C PHE A 6 59.76 -7.73 3.39
N THR A 7 59.84 -9.01 3.76
CA THR A 7 58.67 -9.91 3.83
C THR A 7 57.63 -9.42 4.83
N ASN A 8 58.03 -8.98 6.03
CA ASN A 8 57.12 -8.43 7.02
C ASN A 8 56.46 -7.12 6.54
N PHE A 9 57.21 -6.27 5.86
CA PHE A 9 56.67 -5.06 5.25
C PHE A 9 55.62 -5.38 4.19
N CYS A 10 55.90 -6.33 3.28
CA CYS A 10 54.92 -6.79 2.30
C CYS A 10 53.67 -7.36 2.97
N LEU A 11 53.81 -8.16 4.03
CA LEU A 11 52.66 -8.71 4.75
C LEU A 11 51.79 -7.61 5.37
N ILE A 12 52.39 -6.61 6.02
CA ILE A 12 51.64 -5.48 6.60
C ILE A 12 50.87 -4.73 5.51
N VAL A 13 51.50 -4.44 4.37
CA VAL A 13 50.83 -3.75 3.25
C VAL A 13 49.66 -4.59 2.72
N THR A 14 49.83 -5.91 2.58
CA THR A 14 48.74 -6.80 2.13
C THR A 14 47.59 -6.85 3.13
N VAL A 15 47.87 -6.93 4.43
CA VAL A 15 46.83 -6.95 5.48
C VAL A 15 46.08 -5.62 5.52
N LEU A 16 46.79 -4.50 5.42
CA LEU A 16 46.19 -3.16 5.35
C LEU A 16 45.29 -3.03 4.11
N GLY A 17 45.78 -3.49 2.95
CA GLY A 17 44.99 -3.52 1.71
C GLY A 17 43.70 -4.34 1.84
N LEU A 18 43.79 -5.54 2.42
CA LEU A 18 42.61 -6.39 2.67
C LEU A 18 41.65 -5.76 3.68
N SER A 19 42.16 -5.14 4.76
CA SER A 19 41.31 -4.46 5.75
C SER A 19 40.54 -3.28 5.14
N LEU A 20 41.19 -2.53 4.24
CA LEU A 20 40.54 -1.44 3.51
C LEU A 20 39.47 -1.97 2.56
N LEU A 21 39.73 -3.08 1.85
CA LEU A 21 38.73 -3.70 0.97
C LEU A 21 37.51 -4.20 1.75
N ILE A 22 37.72 -4.83 2.91
CA ILE A 22 36.64 -5.28 3.79
C ILE A 22 35.81 -4.08 4.28
N PHE A 23 36.47 -3.00 4.72
CA PHE A 23 35.79 -1.78 5.16
C PHE A 23 34.98 -1.11 4.05
N LEU A 24 35.51 -1.02 2.83
CA LEU A 24 34.76 -0.49 1.69
C LEU A 24 33.58 -1.40 1.34
N SER A 25 33.76 -2.71 1.40
CA SER A 25 32.70 -3.68 1.13
C SER A 25 31.56 -3.59 2.16
N SER A 26 31.86 -3.34 3.44
CA SER A 26 30.82 -3.18 4.47
C SER A 26 29.99 -1.92 4.23
N GLN A 27 30.64 -0.79 3.91
CA GLN A 27 29.94 0.46 3.59
C GLN A 27 29.00 0.33 2.39
N VAL A 28 29.41 -0.43 1.36
CA VAL A 28 28.55 -0.71 0.20
C VAL A 28 27.35 -1.57 0.58
N LEU A 29 27.54 -2.60 1.43
CA LEU A 29 26.43 -3.44 1.91
C LEU A 29 25.41 -2.62 2.70
N ASP A 30 25.86 -1.76 3.61
CA ASP A 30 24.96 -0.90 4.41
C ASP A 30 24.14 0.03 3.50
N THR A 31 24.77 0.62 2.48
CA THR A 31 24.09 1.47 1.50
C THR A 31 23.04 0.71 0.69
N LEU A 32 23.32 -0.55 0.32
CA LEU A 32 22.37 -1.39 -0.41
C LEU A 32 21.15 -1.74 0.44
N ASP A 33 21.34 -1.97 1.74
CA ASP A 33 20.25 -2.23 2.68
C ASP A 33 19.34 -1.00 2.84
N GLU A 34 19.93 0.21 2.93
CA GLU A 34 19.17 1.47 2.97
C GLU A 34 18.36 1.69 1.69
N ILE A 35 18.97 1.49 0.52
CA ILE A 35 18.27 1.60 -0.78
C ILE A 35 17.13 0.58 -0.85
N THR A 36 17.38 -0.66 -0.45
CA THR A 36 16.36 -1.72 -0.48
C THR A 36 15.20 -1.41 0.47
N ALA A 37 15.48 -0.82 1.63
CA ALA A 37 14.45 -0.38 2.56
C ALA A 37 13.60 0.76 1.97
N ALA A 38 14.24 1.75 1.35
CA ALA A 38 13.58 2.88 0.70
C ALA A 38 12.68 2.43 -0.47
N GLU A 39 13.16 1.54 -1.33
CA GLU A 39 12.39 0.94 -2.43
C GLU A 39 11.16 0.18 -1.91
N ARG A 40 11.32 -0.62 -0.84
CA ARG A 40 10.20 -1.34 -0.23
C ARG A 40 9.16 -0.39 0.34
N GLN A 41 9.58 0.69 0.99
CA GLN A 41 8.68 1.71 1.52
C GLN A 41 7.94 2.42 0.38
N GLN A 42 8.66 2.84 -0.68
CA GLN A 42 8.06 3.46 -1.85
C GLN A 42 7.00 2.56 -2.50
N TYR A 43 7.32 1.26 -2.67
CA TYR A 43 6.40 0.28 -3.22
C TYR A 43 5.13 0.15 -2.37
N ARG A 44 5.26 0.05 -1.04
CA ARG A 44 4.13 -0.04 -0.10
C ARG A 44 3.29 1.22 -0.12
N SER A 45 3.92 2.39 -0.14
CA SER A 45 3.23 3.67 -0.24
C SER A 45 2.42 3.76 -1.53
N LEU A 46 3.01 3.38 -2.67
CA LEU A 46 2.30 3.37 -3.95
C LEU A 46 1.13 2.37 -3.94
N GLN A 47 1.31 1.20 -3.33
CA GLN A 47 0.25 0.20 -3.21
C GLN A 47 -0.94 0.74 -2.40
N LEU A 48 -0.70 1.37 -1.25
CA LEU A 48 -1.76 1.96 -0.42
C LEU A 48 -2.46 3.13 -1.14
N ALA A 49 -1.70 3.99 -1.83
CA ALA A 49 -2.27 5.08 -2.61
C ALA A 49 -3.13 4.57 -3.77
N ASN A 50 -2.67 3.52 -4.47
CA ASN A 50 -3.43 2.88 -5.54
C ASN A 50 -4.69 2.20 -5.00
N GLU A 51 -4.64 1.58 -3.83
CA GLU A 51 -5.80 0.99 -3.17
C GLU A 51 -6.87 2.06 -2.85
N LEU A 52 -6.46 3.27 -2.44
CA LEU A 52 -7.39 4.37 -2.20
C LEU A 52 -8.08 4.79 -3.50
N PHE A 53 -7.29 4.97 -4.57
CA PHE A 53 -7.80 5.29 -5.90
C PHE A 53 -8.78 4.21 -6.40
N GLN A 54 -8.36 2.94 -6.33
CA GLN A 54 -9.17 1.81 -6.78
C GLN A 54 -10.47 1.70 -5.98
N SER A 55 -10.44 1.93 -4.66
CA SER A 55 -11.66 1.91 -3.85
C SER A 55 -12.70 2.91 -4.35
N SER A 56 -12.28 4.08 -4.85
CA SER A 56 -13.20 5.07 -5.41
C SER A 56 -13.81 4.61 -6.72
N GLU A 57 -13.00 4.03 -7.62
CA GLU A 57 -13.48 3.48 -8.89
C GLU A 57 -14.44 2.31 -8.67
N ASP A 58 -14.11 1.42 -7.72
CA ASP A 58 -14.95 0.28 -7.37
C ASP A 58 -16.28 0.73 -6.76
N LEU A 59 -16.30 1.75 -5.90
CA LEU A 59 -17.55 2.34 -5.37
C LEU A 59 -18.45 2.84 -6.51
N THR A 60 -17.92 3.62 -7.45
CA THR A 60 -18.69 4.11 -8.59
C THR A 60 -19.15 2.99 -9.52
N LYS A 61 -18.31 1.98 -9.75
CA LYS A 61 -18.67 0.78 -10.51
C LYS A 61 -19.80 0.01 -9.85
N MET A 62 -19.72 -0.24 -8.53
CA MET A 62 -20.78 -0.91 -7.78
C MET A 62 -22.07 -0.11 -7.80
N ALA A 63 -21.98 1.21 -7.60
CA ALA A 63 -23.17 2.04 -7.60
C ALA A 63 -23.89 2.05 -8.95
N ARG A 64 -23.14 2.22 -10.04
CA ARG A 64 -23.68 2.14 -11.41
C ARG A 64 -24.29 0.77 -11.70
N SER A 65 -23.62 -0.29 -11.26
CA SER A 65 -24.08 -1.67 -11.48
C SER A 65 -25.41 -1.89 -10.77
N TYR A 66 -25.51 -1.51 -9.49
CA TYR A 66 -26.76 -1.59 -8.73
C TYR A 66 -27.91 -0.80 -9.37
N VAL A 67 -27.65 0.46 -9.76
CA VAL A 67 -28.67 1.31 -10.40
C VAL A 67 -29.16 0.74 -11.72
N THR A 68 -28.28 0.07 -12.48
CA THR A 68 -28.61 -0.49 -13.79
C THR A 68 -29.34 -1.83 -13.70
N THR A 69 -28.92 -2.70 -12.76
CA THR A 69 -29.42 -4.08 -12.68
C THR A 69 -30.47 -4.29 -11.59
N GLY A 70 -30.47 -3.46 -10.55
CA GLY A 70 -31.23 -3.68 -9.31
C GLY A 70 -30.72 -4.82 -8.44
N ASP A 71 -29.60 -5.47 -8.79
CA ASP A 71 -29.08 -6.62 -8.06
C ASP A 71 -28.42 -6.20 -6.74
N PRO A 72 -28.96 -6.61 -5.56
CA PRO A 72 -28.47 -6.19 -4.26
C PRO A 72 -27.01 -6.60 -3.96
N VAL A 73 -26.42 -7.52 -4.73
CA VAL A 73 -25.01 -7.89 -4.57
C VAL A 73 -24.09 -6.67 -4.70
N TYR A 74 -24.40 -5.76 -5.62
CA TYR A 74 -23.57 -4.57 -5.88
C TYR A 74 -23.71 -3.53 -4.78
N GLU A 75 -24.90 -3.37 -4.20
CA GLU A 75 -25.08 -2.52 -3.02
C GLU A 75 -24.31 -3.08 -1.82
N ARG A 76 -24.33 -4.40 -1.61
CA ARG A 76 -23.54 -5.03 -0.54
C ARG A 76 -22.04 -4.76 -0.74
N PHE A 77 -21.50 -5.01 -1.93
CA PHE A 77 -20.10 -4.73 -2.25
C PHE A 77 -19.74 -3.27 -2.03
N PHE A 78 -20.61 -2.33 -2.44
CA PHE A 78 -20.42 -0.91 -2.20
C PHE A 78 -20.16 -0.59 -0.72
N PHE A 79 -21.01 -1.10 0.17
CA PHE A 79 -20.86 -0.86 1.60
C PHE A 79 -19.66 -1.61 2.22
N GLU A 80 -19.37 -2.83 1.76
CA GLU A 80 -18.19 -3.57 2.21
C GLU A 80 -16.88 -2.85 1.82
N ILE A 81 -16.77 -2.32 0.59
CA ILE A 81 -15.63 -1.49 0.15
C ILE A 81 -15.47 -0.29 1.09
N LEU A 82 -16.56 0.42 1.35
CA LEU A 82 -16.56 1.62 2.18
C LEU A 82 -16.14 1.29 3.63
N ASP A 83 -16.60 0.16 4.16
CA ASP A 83 -16.28 -0.28 5.51
C ASP A 83 -14.84 -0.80 5.63
N ILE A 84 -14.29 -1.46 4.60
CA ILE A 84 -12.86 -1.83 4.54
C ILE A 84 -12.01 -0.56 4.51
N ARG A 85 -12.31 0.38 3.60
CA ARG A 85 -11.55 1.65 3.46
C ARG A 85 -11.50 2.43 4.78
N ASN A 86 -12.60 2.47 5.50
CA ASN A 86 -12.75 3.18 6.77
C ASN A 86 -12.30 2.37 8.00
N GLY A 87 -11.79 1.14 7.83
CA GLY A 87 -11.27 0.34 8.93
C GLY A 87 -12.35 -0.24 9.85
N LYS A 88 -13.58 -0.41 9.36
CA LYS A 88 -14.65 -1.12 10.08
C LYS A 88 -14.66 -2.61 9.76
N LEU A 89 -14.27 -2.98 8.55
CA LEU A 89 -14.06 -4.36 8.14
C LEU A 89 -12.58 -4.62 7.88
N PRO A 90 -12.10 -5.85 8.16
CA PRO A 90 -10.74 -6.21 7.84
C PRO A 90 -10.53 -6.29 6.32
N ARG A 91 -9.40 -5.75 5.86
CA ARG A 91 -9.00 -5.86 4.46
C ARG A 91 -8.64 -7.30 4.08
N PRO A 92 -8.90 -7.73 2.84
CA PRO A 92 -8.37 -8.99 2.29
C PRO A 92 -6.83 -9.04 2.36
N TRP A 93 -6.27 -10.25 2.42
CA TRP A 93 -4.82 -10.45 2.34
C TRP A 93 -4.26 -10.01 0.99
N ASP A 94 -4.86 -10.52 -0.07
CA ASP A 94 -4.63 -10.07 -1.43
C ASP A 94 -5.87 -9.29 -1.86
N TYR A 95 -5.65 -8.07 -2.36
CA TYR A 95 -6.74 -7.19 -2.78
C TYR A 95 -6.57 -6.84 -4.27
N PRO A 96 -6.70 -7.83 -5.17
CA PRO A 96 -6.53 -7.62 -6.60
C PRO A 96 -7.65 -6.75 -7.16
N ILE A 97 -7.39 -6.15 -8.33
CA ILE A 97 -8.38 -5.33 -9.07
C ILE A 97 -9.68 -6.11 -9.36
N THR A 98 -9.60 -7.43 -9.45
CA THR A 98 -10.74 -8.30 -9.72
C THR A 98 -11.50 -8.73 -8.47
N TYR A 99 -11.10 -8.35 -7.25
CA TYR A 99 -11.66 -8.88 -6.01
C TYR A 99 -13.20 -8.82 -5.93
N TRP A 100 -13.80 -7.72 -6.40
CA TRP A 100 -15.26 -7.51 -6.41
C TRP A 100 -15.99 -8.09 -7.64
N ASP A 101 -15.35 -8.97 -8.41
CA ASP A 101 -16.05 -9.77 -9.41
C ASP A 101 -17.01 -10.74 -8.70
N VAL A 102 -18.27 -10.76 -9.14
CA VAL A 102 -19.31 -11.64 -8.59
C VAL A 102 -18.96 -13.12 -8.69
N ASN A 103 -18.07 -13.50 -9.62
CA ASN A 103 -17.61 -14.88 -9.79
C ASN A 103 -16.35 -15.23 -8.96
N ASN A 104 -15.77 -14.26 -8.26
CA ASN A 104 -14.55 -14.50 -7.49
C ASN A 104 -14.83 -15.15 -6.13
N MET A 105 -13.92 -16.02 -5.72
CA MET A 105 -13.99 -16.65 -4.41
C MET A 105 -13.49 -15.68 -3.33
N PRO A 106 -14.18 -15.56 -2.18
CA PRO A 106 -13.73 -14.68 -1.11
C PRO A 106 -12.32 -15.06 -0.66
N SER A 107 -11.39 -14.11 -0.67
CA SER A 107 -10.06 -14.31 -0.06
C SER A 107 -10.11 -14.17 1.45
N PRO A 108 -9.23 -14.87 2.19
CA PRO A 108 -9.06 -14.65 3.62
C PRO A 108 -8.79 -13.17 3.92
N THR A 109 -9.34 -12.68 5.03
CA THR A 109 -9.14 -11.32 5.52
C THR A 109 -8.04 -11.26 6.58
N ARG A 110 -7.53 -10.05 6.83
CA ARG A 110 -6.61 -9.79 7.93
C ARG A 110 -7.33 -9.87 9.29
N ASP A 111 -6.57 -10.07 10.35
CA ASP A 111 -7.14 -10.18 11.71
C ASP A 111 -7.62 -8.83 12.27
N SER A 112 -7.12 -7.71 11.74
CA SER A 112 -7.44 -6.37 12.22
C SER A 112 -8.07 -5.49 11.15
N ALA A 113 -9.12 -4.77 11.54
CA ALA A 113 -9.73 -3.71 10.76
C ALA A 113 -8.98 -2.40 11.06
N VAL A 114 -8.27 -1.89 10.04
CA VAL A 114 -7.47 -0.66 10.12
C VAL A 114 -7.79 0.16 8.88
N SER A 115 -8.05 1.46 9.06
CA SER A 115 -8.39 2.32 7.93
C SER A 115 -7.21 2.49 6.99
N LEU A 116 -7.49 2.74 5.71
CA LEU A 116 -6.44 2.92 4.72
C LEU A 116 -5.57 4.16 5.04
N MET A 117 -6.19 5.22 5.56
CA MET A 117 -5.51 6.43 6.01
C MET A 117 -4.55 6.15 7.19
N GLU A 118 -4.95 5.29 8.12
CA GLU A 118 -4.09 4.89 9.23
C GLU A 118 -2.94 3.99 8.76
N LEU A 119 -3.16 3.12 7.78
CA LEU A 119 -2.07 2.36 7.17
C LEU A 119 -1.04 3.27 6.50
N MET A 120 -1.48 4.30 5.79
CA MET A 120 -0.58 5.31 5.20
C MET A 120 0.21 6.06 6.27
N GLN A 121 -0.41 6.43 7.39
CA GLN A 121 0.30 7.04 8.52
C GLN A 121 1.38 6.11 9.09
N ARG A 122 1.07 4.83 9.26
CA ARG A 122 2.00 3.82 9.78
C ARG A 122 3.15 3.51 8.81
N GLU A 123 2.94 3.63 7.51
CA GLU A 123 3.96 3.46 6.47
C GLU A 123 4.90 4.68 6.34
N GLY A 124 4.62 5.77 7.06
CA GLY A 124 5.51 6.92 7.17
C GLY A 124 5.36 7.95 6.05
N PHE A 125 4.16 8.09 5.48
CA PHE A 125 3.86 9.17 4.54
C PHE A 125 4.10 10.53 5.22
N SER A 126 4.60 11.50 4.45
CA SER A 126 4.73 12.86 4.93
C SER A 126 3.33 13.49 5.16
N GLU A 127 3.25 14.48 6.04
CA GLU A 127 1.98 15.19 6.27
C GLU A 127 1.42 15.84 5.01
N HIS A 128 2.29 16.28 4.09
CA HIS A 128 1.85 16.84 2.82
C HIS A 128 1.16 15.79 1.94
N GLU A 129 1.75 14.60 1.82
CA GLU A 129 1.14 13.49 1.06
C GLU A 129 -0.17 13.03 1.71
N LEU A 130 -0.19 12.93 3.04
CA LEU A 130 -1.40 12.59 3.78
C LEU A 130 -2.52 13.61 3.57
N ASP A 131 -2.21 14.91 3.51
CA ASP A 131 -3.23 15.94 3.24
C ASP A 131 -3.84 15.80 1.84
N LEU A 132 -3.01 15.54 0.82
CA LEU A 132 -3.48 15.26 -0.55
C LEU A 132 -4.36 14.00 -0.60
N LEU A 133 -3.96 12.94 0.09
CA LEU A 133 -4.73 11.70 0.17
C LEU A 133 -6.05 11.90 0.93
N ARG A 134 -6.06 12.67 2.02
CA ARG A 134 -7.28 13.07 2.73
C ARG A 134 -8.18 13.93 1.86
N GLN A 135 -7.63 14.82 1.04
CA GLN A 135 -8.41 15.60 0.08
C GLN A 135 -9.04 14.69 -0.98
N SER A 136 -8.28 13.75 -1.54
CA SER A 136 -8.79 12.75 -2.49
C SER A 136 -9.92 11.92 -1.89
N GLN A 137 -9.72 11.41 -0.66
CA GLN A 137 -10.75 10.65 0.05
C GLN A 137 -12.01 11.49 0.29
N ARG A 138 -11.88 12.76 0.72
CA ARG A 138 -13.03 13.67 0.88
C ARG A 138 -13.81 13.87 -0.41
N ASN A 139 -13.12 13.98 -1.55
CA ASN A 139 -13.78 14.08 -2.85
C ASN A 139 -14.56 12.80 -3.19
N SER A 140 -13.97 11.62 -2.93
CA SER A 140 -14.65 10.32 -3.08
C SER A 140 -15.86 10.21 -2.13
N ASP A 141 -15.73 10.63 -0.87
CA ASP A 141 -16.82 10.60 0.12
C ASP A 141 -18.01 11.50 -0.29
N ASN A 142 -17.74 12.63 -0.95
CA ASN A 142 -18.80 13.47 -1.52
C ASN A 142 -19.55 12.74 -2.64
N LEU A 143 -18.84 11.99 -3.50
CA LEU A 143 -19.44 11.16 -4.54
C LEU A 143 -20.27 10.01 -3.92
N VAL A 144 -19.77 9.38 -2.86
CA VAL A 144 -20.50 8.34 -2.10
C VAL A 144 -21.87 8.82 -1.62
N ASN A 145 -22.00 10.09 -1.23
CA ASN A 145 -23.30 10.63 -0.82
C ASN A 145 -24.30 10.70 -1.98
N LEU A 146 -23.84 11.03 -3.19
CA LEU A 146 -24.68 11.00 -4.39
C LEU A 146 -25.06 9.56 -4.77
N GLU A 147 -24.12 8.62 -4.67
CA GLU A 147 -24.35 7.20 -4.95
C GLU A 147 -25.39 6.60 -4.00
N LYS A 148 -25.33 6.96 -2.71
CA LYS A 148 -26.37 6.58 -1.73
C LYS A 148 -27.74 7.15 -2.05
N GLN A 149 -27.81 8.38 -2.56
CA GLN A 149 -29.09 8.96 -3.02
C GLN A 149 -29.64 8.18 -4.23
N ALA A 150 -28.78 7.76 -5.16
CA ALA A 150 -29.18 6.90 -6.26
C ALA A 150 -29.74 5.55 -5.77
N PHE A 151 -29.18 4.97 -4.71
CA PHE A 151 -29.70 3.74 -4.10
C PHE A 151 -31.08 3.95 -3.48
N ALA A 152 -31.27 5.05 -2.75
CA ALA A 152 -32.57 5.41 -2.20
C ALA A 152 -33.62 5.60 -3.31
N ALA A 153 -33.23 6.23 -4.43
CA ALA A 153 -34.10 6.42 -5.59
C ALA A 153 -34.58 5.09 -6.19
N ILE A 154 -33.67 4.12 -6.39
CA ILE A 154 -34.00 2.77 -6.87
C ILE A 154 -34.93 2.03 -5.91
N LYS A 155 -34.79 2.27 -4.60
CA LYS A 155 -35.64 1.69 -3.57
C LYS A 155 -36.98 2.40 -3.38
N GLY A 156 -37.25 3.49 -4.12
CA GLY A 156 -38.48 4.27 -3.98
C GLY A 156 -38.54 5.15 -2.73
N LEU A 157 -37.39 5.51 -2.15
CA LEU A 157 -37.27 6.26 -0.88
C LEU A 157 -36.93 7.75 -1.09
N TYR A 158 -37.44 8.38 -2.16
CA TYR A 158 -37.11 9.74 -2.58
C TYR A 158 -38.22 10.76 -2.31
#